data_AF-A0A845YA91-F1
#
_entry.id   AF-A0A845YA91-F1
#
_cell.length_a   1.000
_cell.length_b   1.000
_cell.length_c   1.000
_cell.angle_alpha   90.00
_cell.angle_beta   90.00
_cell.angle_gamma   90.00
#
_symmetry.space_group_name_H-M   'P 1'
#
loop_
_entity.id
_entity.type
_entity.pdbx_description
1 polymer ?
#
loop_
_entity_poly.entity_id
_entity_poly.type
_entity_poly.pdbx_seq_one_letter_code
_entity_poly.pdbx_strand_id
1 'polypeptide(L)'
;MEQIPNIQELSIVLTVPNHNPTLLTPDFLAGSVIIPTDWELSRPPVLSQRASQVAFKSGTNVVAQPGTITFSEILNYKDLDDVPVAANSKKYAKNIPQPQLPIPVISTHTKAD
;
A
#
# COMPACT_ATOMS: atom_id res chain seq x y z
N MET A 1 -34.96 -7.86 -18.17
CA MET A 1 -34.26 -7.87 -16.87
C MET A 1 -32.95 -7.14 -17.08
N GLU A 2 -32.82 -5.93 -16.54
CA GLU A 2 -31.54 -5.23 -16.54
C GLU A 2 -30.64 -5.90 -15.50
N GLN A 3 -29.52 -6.49 -15.94
CA GLN A 3 -28.52 -6.98 -15.00
C GLN A 3 -27.67 -5.79 -14.55
N ILE A 4 -27.75 -5.46 -13.27
CA ILE A 4 -26.86 -4.47 -12.68
C ILE A 4 -25.46 -5.10 -12.61
N PRO A 5 -24.43 -4.48 -13.23
CA PRO A 5 -23.07 -5.00 -13.15
C PRO A 5 -22.62 -5.04 -11.69
N ASN A 6 -22.16 -6.21 -11.25
CA ASN A 6 -21.62 -6.41 -9.91
C ASN A 6 -20.14 -6.01 -9.87
N ILE A 7 -19.73 -5.24 -8.86
CA ILE A 7 -18.34 -4.86 -8.68
C ILE A 7 -17.58 -6.06 -8.12
N GLN A 8 -16.56 -6.51 -8.86
CA GLN A 8 -15.82 -7.72 -8.51
C GLN A 8 -14.53 -7.44 -7.71
N GLU A 9 -13.95 -6.25 -7.86
CA GLU A 9 -12.66 -5.90 -7.26
C GLU A 9 -12.58 -4.39 -6.97
N LEU A 10 -11.99 -4.04 -5.82
CA LEU A 10 -11.57 -2.68 -5.51
C LEU A 10 -10.05 -2.61 -5.47
N SER A 11 -9.46 -1.67 -6.20
CA SER A 11 -8.02 -1.43 -6.22
C SER A 11 -7.69 0.03 -5.92
N ILE A 12 -6.69 0.25 -5.06
CA ILE A 12 -6.15 1.57 -4.70
C ILE A 12 -4.65 1.56 -4.97
N VAL A 13 -4.19 2.53 -5.76
CA VAL A 13 -2.78 2.70 -6.11
C VAL A 13 -2.22 3.93 -5.42
N LEU A 14 -1.13 3.76 -4.69
CA LEU A 14 -0.35 4.82 -4.08
C LEU A 14 0.90 5.07 -4.93
N THR A 15 1.15 6.31 -5.30
CA THR A 15 2.41 6.72 -5.95
C THR A 15 3.42 7.12 -4.89
N VAL A 16 4.55 6.40 -4.84
CA VAL A 16 5.58 6.56 -3.82
C VAL A 16 6.94 6.56 -4.52
N PRO A 17 7.45 7.74 -4.92
CA PRO A 17 8.74 7.85 -5.59
C PRO A 17 9.87 7.24 -4.76
N ASN A 18 10.81 6.56 -5.42
CA ASN A 18 11.97 5.91 -4.78
C ASN A 18 11.62 4.86 -3.70
N HIS A 19 10.42 4.28 -3.75
CA HIS A 19 10.06 3.17 -2.87
C HIS A 19 10.85 1.90 -3.22
N ASN A 20 11.45 1.26 -2.22
CA ASN A 20 12.06 -0.06 -2.37
C ASN A 20 10.97 -1.14 -2.23
N PRO A 21 10.64 -1.90 -3.29
CA PRO A 21 9.58 -2.91 -3.24
C PRO A 21 9.81 -3.98 -2.18
N THR A 22 11.06 -4.32 -1.84
CA THR A 22 11.36 -5.40 -0.88
C THR A 22 10.96 -5.05 0.55
N LEU A 23 10.57 -3.80 0.83
CA LEU A 23 10.02 -3.38 2.12
C LEU A 23 8.60 -3.93 2.36
N LEU A 24 7.89 -4.31 1.29
CA LEU A 24 6.57 -4.91 1.41
C LEU A 24 6.67 -6.39 1.83
N THR A 25 6.85 -6.61 3.13
CA THR A 25 6.82 -7.93 3.75
C THR A 25 5.57 -8.11 4.61
N PRO A 26 5.13 -9.36 4.87
CA PRO A 26 4.05 -9.62 5.83
C PRO A 26 4.34 -9.01 7.20
N ASP A 27 5.59 -9.14 7.68
CA ASP A 27 6.03 -8.62 8.97
C ASP A 27 5.96 -7.08 9.02
N PHE A 28 6.32 -6.40 7.93
CA PHE A 28 6.21 -4.94 7.85
C PHE A 28 4.74 -4.50 7.93
N LEU A 29 3.86 -5.17 7.19
CA LEU A 29 2.43 -4.86 7.18
C LEU A 29 1.77 -5.08 8.54
N ALA A 30 2.09 -6.20 9.20
CA ALA A 30 1.57 -6.54 10.52
C ALA A 30 2.17 -5.64 11.62
N GLY A 31 3.50 -5.47 11.63
CA GLY A 31 4.23 -4.66 12.61
C GLY A 31 3.89 -3.17 12.55
N SER A 32 3.50 -2.66 11.38
CA SER A 32 3.03 -1.28 11.20
C SER A 32 1.52 -1.12 11.42
N VAL A 33 0.82 -2.18 11.85
CA VAL A 33 -0.64 -2.24 12.08
C VAL A 33 -1.45 -1.83 10.83
N ILE A 34 -0.85 -2.02 9.65
CA ILE A 34 -1.47 -1.73 8.35
C ILE A 34 -2.54 -2.78 8.06
N ILE A 35 -2.24 -4.04 8.38
CA ILE A 35 -3.18 -5.15 8.35
C ILE A 35 -3.35 -5.74 9.76
N PRO A 36 -4.43 -6.46 10.05
CA PRO A 36 -4.56 -7.28 11.25
C PRO A 36 -3.48 -8.37 11.32
N THR A 37 -3.03 -8.71 12.53
CA THR A 37 -1.95 -9.69 12.76
C THR A 37 -2.39 -11.14 12.58
N ASP A 38 -3.70 -11.40 12.58
CA ASP A 38 -4.32 -12.71 12.39
C ASP A 38 -4.56 -13.06 10.91
N TRP A 39 -4.23 -12.16 9.98
CA TRP A 39 -4.40 -12.39 8.56
C TRP A 39 -3.44 -13.46 8.02
N GLU A 40 -4.01 -14.54 7.51
CA GLU A 40 -3.25 -15.63 6.91
C GLU A 40 -2.92 -15.37 5.44
N LEU A 41 -1.68 -15.70 5.07
CA LEU A 41 -1.23 -15.68 3.69
C LEU A 41 -1.91 -16.76 2.87
N SER A 42 -2.32 -16.43 1.65
CA SER A 42 -2.86 -17.42 0.69
C SER A 42 -1.75 -18.19 -0.02
N ARG A 43 -0.54 -17.63 -0.07
CA ARG A 43 0.66 -18.23 -0.66
C ARG A 43 1.92 -17.57 -0.07
N PRO A 44 3.11 -18.19 -0.22
CA PRO A 44 4.37 -17.55 0.15
C PRO A 44 4.52 -16.17 -0.52
N PRO A 45 5.04 -15.16 0.21
CA PRO A 45 5.23 -13.83 -0.35
C PRO A 45 6.30 -13.87 -1.44
N VAL A 46 6.09 -13.08 -2.48
CA VAL A 46 7.11 -12.87 -3.53
C VAL A 46 7.88 -11.62 -3.16
N LEU A 47 9.21 -11.69 -3.07
CA LEU A 47 10.06 -10.54 -2.76
C LEU A 47 11.17 -10.46 -3.80
N SER A 48 11.21 -9.36 -4.54
CA SER A 48 12.27 -9.09 -5.50
C SER A 48 12.47 -7.59 -5.68
N GLN A 49 13.61 -7.20 -6.26
CA GLN A 49 13.89 -5.80 -6.60
C GLN A 49 12.90 -5.22 -7.62
N ARG A 50 12.26 -6.07 -8.44
CA ARG A 50 11.30 -5.65 -9.47
C ARG A 50 9.90 -5.49 -8.92
N ALA A 51 9.51 -6.37 -8.00
CA ALA A 51 8.21 -6.35 -7.36
C ALA A 51 8.22 -7.21 -6.10
N SER A 52 7.40 -6.80 -5.14
CA SER A 52 7.02 -7.62 -4.01
C SER A 52 5.51 -7.80 -3.97
N GLN A 53 5.05 -8.95 -3.53
CA GLN A 53 3.63 -9.26 -3.42
C GLN A 53 3.33 -10.06 -2.17
N VAL A 54 2.32 -9.62 -1.43
CA VAL A 54 1.74 -10.32 -0.30
C VAL A 54 0.26 -10.54 -0.56
N ALA A 55 -0.16 -11.79 -0.63
CA ALA A 55 -1.54 -12.18 -0.90
C ALA A 55 -2.13 -12.90 0.32
N PHE A 56 -3.35 -12.54 0.69
CA PHE A 56 -4.05 -13.05 1.87
C PHE A 56 -5.23 -13.92 1.48
N LYS A 57 -5.62 -14.84 2.37
CA LYS A 57 -6.81 -15.68 2.19
C LYS A 57 -8.12 -14.89 2.19
N SER A 58 -8.12 -13.68 2.76
CA SER A 58 -9.27 -12.76 2.77
C SER A 58 -9.68 -12.26 1.38
N GLY A 59 -8.84 -12.47 0.37
CA GLY A 59 -8.99 -11.91 -0.98
C GLY A 59 -8.23 -10.59 -1.16
N THR A 60 -7.63 -10.05 -0.10
CA THR A 60 -6.77 -8.86 -0.19
C THR A 60 -5.39 -9.22 -0.74
N ASN A 61 -4.86 -8.36 -1.59
CA ASN A 61 -3.56 -8.49 -2.22
C ASN A 61 -2.84 -7.14 -2.19
N VAL A 62 -1.56 -7.15 -1.85
CA VAL A 62 -0.73 -5.95 -1.84
C VAL A 62 0.47 -6.19 -2.74
N VAL A 63 0.71 -5.29 -3.68
CA VAL A 63 1.79 -5.36 -4.66
C VAL A 63 2.58 -4.07 -4.60
N ALA A 64 3.88 -4.16 -4.36
CA ALA A 64 4.81 -3.04 -4.45
C ALA A 64 5.66 -3.20 -5.71
N GLN A 65 5.79 -2.12 -6.47
CA GLN A 65 6.67 -1.96 -7.62
C GLN A 65 7.47 -0.66 -7.45
N PRO A 66 8.57 -0.47 -8.20
CA PRO A 66 9.27 0.80 -8.19
C PRO A 66 8.30 1.96 -8.49
N GLY A 67 8.14 2.86 -7.52
CA GLY A 67 7.29 4.04 -7.65
C GLY A 67 5.82 3.85 -7.28
N THR A 68 5.32 2.62 -7.11
CA THR A 68 3.89 2.37 -6.83
C THR A 68 3.63 1.25 -5.84
N ILE A 69 2.51 1.36 -5.12
CA ILE A 69 2.02 0.34 -4.20
C ILE A 69 0.53 0.20 -4.43
N THR A 70 0.11 -0.99 -4.85
CA THR A 70 -1.28 -1.32 -5.15
C THR A 70 -1.83 -2.20 -4.06
N PHE A 71 -2.96 -1.79 -3.49
CA PHE A 71 -3.81 -2.60 -2.63
C PHE A 71 -5.03 -3.01 -3.45
N SER A 72 -5.33 -4.29 -3.53
CA SER A 72 -6.54 -4.77 -4.17
C SER A 72 -7.28 -5.80 -3.32
N GLU A 73 -8.59 -5.87 -3.48
CA GLU A 73 -9.44 -6.85 -2.81
C GLU A 73 -10.59 -7.28 -3.70
N ILE A 74 -10.78 -8.60 -3.80
CA ILE A 74 -11.92 -9.20 -4.48
C ILE A 74 -13.16 -9.05 -3.58
N LEU A 75 -14.22 -8.45 -4.10
CA LEU A 75 -15.40 -8.09 -3.32
C LEU A 75 -16.40 -9.24 -3.20
N ASN A 76 -16.57 -10.13 -4.19
CA ASN A 76 -17.41 -11.34 -4.12
C ASN A 76 -18.68 -11.20 -3.23
N TYR A 77 -19.52 -10.20 -3.50
CA TYR A 77 -20.76 -9.91 -2.74
C TYR A 77 -20.60 -9.46 -1.27
N LYS A 78 -19.38 -9.12 -0.82
CA LYS A 78 -19.16 -8.44 0.46
C LYS A 78 -19.79 -7.06 0.45
N ASP A 79 -20.26 -6.63 1.62
CA ASP A 79 -20.66 -5.24 1.82
C ASP A 79 -19.42 -4.33 1.65
N LEU A 80 -19.62 -3.13 1.09
CA LEU A 80 -18.54 -2.17 0.88
C LEU A 80 -17.97 -1.66 2.22
N ASP A 81 -18.77 -1.73 3.29
CA ASP A 81 -18.32 -1.40 4.65
C ASP A 81 -17.30 -2.42 5.20
N ASP A 82 -17.26 -3.63 4.63
CA ASP A 82 -16.33 -4.71 5.02
C ASP A 82 -15.07 -4.80 4.15
N VAL A 83 -14.76 -3.75 3.38
CA VAL A 83 -13.61 -3.72 2.46
C VAL A 83 -12.43 -2.96 3.06
N PRO A 84 -11.51 -3.64 3.78
CA PRO A 84 -10.43 -3.00 4.53
C PRO A 84 -9.37 -2.33 3.65
N VAL A 85 -9.35 -2.62 2.34
CA VAL A 85 -8.35 -2.12 1.38
C VAL A 85 -8.17 -0.59 1.43
N ALA A 86 -9.27 0.16 1.63
CA ALA A 86 -9.25 1.62 1.73
C ALA A 86 -8.61 2.11 3.04
N ALA A 87 -8.96 1.50 4.16
CA ALA A 87 -8.35 1.82 5.45
C ALA A 87 -6.86 1.45 5.47
N ASN A 88 -6.51 0.27 4.93
CA ASN A 88 -5.16 -0.26 4.93
C ASN A 88 -4.22 0.57 4.05
N SER A 89 -4.65 0.97 2.85
CA SER A 89 -3.87 1.86 1.98
C SER A 89 -3.59 3.21 2.65
N LYS A 90 -4.57 3.80 3.34
CA LYS A 90 -4.37 5.03 4.13
C LYS A 90 -3.38 4.85 5.27
N LYS A 91 -3.43 3.72 6.00
CA LYS A 91 -2.44 3.40 7.04
C LYS A 91 -1.05 3.22 6.46
N TYR A 92 -0.94 2.53 5.33
CA TYR A 92 0.34 2.34 4.64
C TYR A 92 0.94 3.70 4.29
N ALA A 93 0.18 4.59 3.65
CA ALA A 93 0.64 5.94 3.27
C ALA A 93 1.20 6.75 4.45
N LYS A 94 0.67 6.55 5.67
CA LYS A 94 1.17 7.22 6.88
C LYS A 94 2.46 6.62 7.44
N ASN A 95 2.70 5.34 7.20
CA ASN A 95 3.81 4.57 7.76
C ASN A 95 4.95 4.33 6.74
N ILE A 96 4.85 4.88 5.53
CA ILE A 96 5.92 4.77 4.54
C ILE A 96 7.19 5.43 5.10
N PRO A 97 8.34 4.72 5.11
CA PRO A 97 9.63 5.34 5.36
C PRO A 97 9.88 6.39 4.27
N GLN A 98 9.68 7.67 4.58
CA GLN A 98 9.94 8.73 3.62
C GLN A 98 11.45 8.94 3.50
N PRO A 99 12.03 8.94 2.29
CA PRO A 99 13.33 9.57 2.12
C PRO A 99 13.17 11.03 2.54
N GLN A 100 13.96 11.47 3.52
CA GLN A 100 13.94 12.84 4.01
C GLN A 100 14.05 13.78 2.80
N LEU A 101 13.00 14.55 2.52
CA LEU A 101 13.09 15.62 1.54
C LEU A 101 14.23 16.54 1.98
N PRO A 102 15.14 16.96 1.08
CA PRO A 102 16.17 17.91 1.46
C PRO A 102 15.51 19.15 2.05
N ILE A 103 15.86 19.49 3.30
CA ILE A 103 15.39 20.71 3.95
C ILE A 103 15.88 21.87 3.08
N PRO A 104 14.99 22.75 2.57
CA PRO A 104 15.43 23.90 1.80
C PRO A 104 16.27 24.80 2.71
N VAL A 105 17.58 24.87 2.43
CA VAL A 105 18.48 25.83 3.08
C VAL A 105 18.17 27.20 2.48
N ILE A 106 17.47 28.04 3.24
CA ILE A 106 17.25 29.44 2.85
C ILE A 106 18.55 30.18 3.14
N SER A 107 19.37 30.40 2.10
CA SER A 107 20.51 31.31 2.20
C SER A 107 20.00 32.76 2.21
N THR A 108 19.90 33.37 3.39
CA THR A 108 19.68 34.81 3.49
C THR A 108 20.99 35.52 3.19
N HIS A 109 21.15 36.04 1.97
CA HIS A 109 22.17 37.06 1.71
C HIS A 109 21.66 38.39 2.25
N THR A 110 21.99 38.70 3.51
CA THR A 110 21.90 40.08 4.01
C THR A 110 23.03 40.86 3.34
N LYS A 111 22.66 41.73 2.40
CA LYS A 111 23.56 42.75 1.89
C LYS A 111 23.71 43.80 3.00
N ALA A 112 24.90 43.93 3.55
CA ALA A 112 25.25 45.04 4.43
C ALA A 112 25.47 46.27 3.54
N ASP A 113 24.71 47.34 3.79
CA ASP A 113 24.98 48.69 3.30
C ASP A 113 26.06 49.37 4.17
#